data_AF-A0A4R5GYG3-F1
#
_entry.id   AF-A0A4R5GYG3-F1
#
_cell.length_a   1.000
_cell.length_b   1.000
_cell.length_c   1.000
_cell.angle_alpha   90.00
_cell.angle_beta   90.00
_cell.angle_gamma   90.00
#
_symmetry.space_group_name_H-M   'P 1'
#
loop_
_entity.id
_entity.type
_entity.pdbx_description
1 polymer ?
#
loop_
_entity_poly.entity_id
_entity_poly.type
_entity_poly.pdbx_seq_one_letter_code
_entity_poly.pdbx_strand_id
1 'polypeptide(L)'
;MKKIMMAIVACGLLVGTFAHAADANYNYTNTEERMYLRLCEAVISNNKLKLHQALKRSGVSYKQMQEGLVCNGQDPITFAMLSGSEKTAHMIAARTKLDVDTILAKN
;
A
#
# COMPACT_ATOMS: atom_id res chain seq x y z
N MET A 1 12.56 -55.49 26.68
CA MET A 1 11.46 -55.29 25.71
C MET A 1 10.25 -54.72 26.42
N LYS A 2 9.97 -53.42 26.24
CA LYS A 2 8.64 -52.86 26.52
C LYS A 2 8.45 -51.65 25.61
N LYS A 3 7.62 -51.85 24.60
CA LYS A 3 7.22 -50.87 23.58
C LYS A 3 6.29 -49.87 24.26
N ILE A 4 6.54 -48.57 24.14
CA ILE A 4 5.55 -47.55 24.48
C ILE A 4 5.39 -46.69 23.23
N MET A 5 4.22 -46.83 22.63
CA MET A 5 3.77 -46.16 21.42
C MET A 5 3.39 -44.71 21.75
N MET A 6 3.80 -43.80 20.86
CA MET A 6 3.12 -42.60 20.38
C MET A 6 1.90 -42.08 21.16
N ALA A 7 1.98 -40.84 21.66
CA ALA A 7 0.87 -39.86 21.57
C ALA A 7 1.31 -38.42 21.89
N ILE A 8 1.17 -37.54 20.90
CA ILE A 8 0.65 -36.16 20.96
C ILE A 8 1.45 -35.13 21.78
N VAL A 9 2.17 -34.25 21.08
CA VAL A 9 2.24 -32.81 21.42
C VAL A 9 2.08 -32.03 20.11
N ALA A 10 0.83 -31.81 19.72
CA ALA A 10 0.48 -30.74 18.78
C ALA A 10 0.13 -29.52 19.63
N CYS A 11 1.07 -28.59 19.81
CA CYS A 11 0.76 -27.30 20.40
C CYS A 11 1.80 -26.26 20.01
N GLY A 12 1.34 -25.24 19.29
CA GLY A 12 2.01 -23.95 19.23
C GLY A 12 2.93 -23.75 18.03
N LEU A 13 2.39 -23.17 16.96
CA LEU A 13 3.06 -22.07 16.27
C LEU A 13 2.00 -21.15 15.66
N LEU A 14 1.85 -20.04 16.36
CA LEU A 14 1.19 -18.79 16.03
C LEU A 14 1.37 -18.41 14.55
N VAL A 15 0.27 -18.24 13.83
CA VAL A 15 0.21 -17.24 12.75
C VAL A 15 -1.13 -16.53 12.88
N GLY A 16 -1.11 -15.40 13.59
CA GLY A 16 -2.19 -14.43 13.49
C GLY A 16 -2.18 -13.85 12.08
N THR A 17 -3.23 -14.10 11.31
CA THR A 17 -3.54 -13.30 10.14
C THR A 17 -4.68 -12.37 10.51
N PHE A 18 -4.32 -11.12 10.79
CA PHE A 18 -5.27 -10.02 10.87
C PHE A 18 -5.81 -9.78 9.46
N ALA A 19 -6.86 -10.50 9.08
CA ALA A 19 -7.63 -10.17 7.89
C ALA A 19 -8.52 -8.97 8.22
N HIS A 20 -7.95 -7.77 8.25
CA HIS A 20 -8.74 -6.54 8.18
C HIS A 20 -9.23 -6.39 6.74
N ALA A 21 -10.33 -7.06 6.39
CA ALA A 21 -11.14 -6.65 5.26
C ALA A 21 -11.90 -5.39 5.67
N ALA A 22 -11.22 -4.23 5.61
CA ALA A 22 -11.88 -2.95 5.71
C ALA A 22 -12.60 -2.67 4.39
N ASP A 23 -13.77 -3.27 4.20
CA ASP A 23 -14.69 -2.86 3.14
C ASP A 23 -15.46 -1.63 3.64
N ALA A 24 -14.76 -0.49 3.64
CA ALA A 24 -15.37 0.79 3.97
C ALA A 24 -16.08 1.31 2.72
N ASN A 25 -17.34 0.92 2.53
CA ASN A 25 -18.26 1.62 1.62
C ASN A 25 -18.62 2.98 2.24
N TYR A 26 -17.64 3.88 2.30
CA TYR A 26 -17.81 5.22 2.80
C TYR A 26 -18.30 6.10 1.65
N ASN A 27 -19.52 6.61 1.77
CA ASN A 27 -20.11 7.51 0.79
C ASN A 27 -19.54 8.91 1.00
N TYR A 28 -18.35 9.13 0.43
CA TYR A 28 -17.66 10.41 0.46
C TYR A 28 -18.49 11.47 -0.28
N THR A 29 -19.07 12.41 0.45
CA THR A 29 -19.90 13.48 -0.10
C THR A 29 -19.05 14.57 -0.77
N ASN A 30 -17.82 14.79 -0.29
CA ASN A 30 -16.88 15.76 -0.86
C ASN A 30 -16.13 15.20 -2.09
N THR A 31 -16.11 15.98 -3.18
CA THR A 31 -15.41 15.67 -4.43
C THR A 31 -13.88 15.58 -4.27
N GLU A 32 -13.29 16.38 -3.39
CA GLU A 32 -11.85 16.38 -3.10
C GLU A 32 -11.43 15.10 -2.38
N GLU A 33 -12.23 14.65 -1.42
CA GLU A 33 -11.96 13.42 -0.67
C GLU A 33 -12.00 12.20 -1.59
N ARG A 34 -13.02 12.11 -2.47
CA ARG A 34 -13.08 11.10 -3.55
C ARG A 34 -11.89 11.18 -4.50
N MET A 35 -11.28 12.34 -4.70
CA MET A 35 -10.09 12.47 -5.54
C MET A 35 -8.87 11.86 -4.85
N TYR A 36 -8.65 12.17 -3.56
CA TYR A 36 -7.51 11.64 -2.81
C TYR A 36 -7.56 10.13 -2.66
N LEU A 37 -8.73 9.56 -2.41
CA LEU A 37 -8.91 8.11 -2.32
C LEU A 37 -8.61 7.41 -3.64
N ARG A 38 -9.09 7.96 -4.76
CA ARG A 38 -8.78 7.43 -6.10
C ARG A 38 -7.28 7.46 -6.39
N LEU A 39 -6.55 8.45 -5.88
CA LEU A 39 -5.10 8.47 -5.98
C LEU A 39 -4.48 7.36 -5.12
N CYS A 40 -4.90 7.19 -3.86
CA CYS A 40 -4.41 6.11 -3.00
C CYS A 40 -4.71 4.71 -3.57
N GLU A 41 -5.92 4.48 -4.10
CA GLU A 41 -6.27 3.25 -4.81
C GLU A 41 -5.40 3.01 -6.05
N ALA A 42 -5.06 4.08 -6.77
CA ALA A 42 -4.21 3.98 -7.94
C ALA A 42 -2.74 3.69 -7.58
N VAL A 43 -2.27 4.22 -6.44
CA VAL A 43 -0.94 3.95 -5.87
C VAL A 43 -0.77 2.44 -5.61
N ILE A 44 -1.76 1.79 -4.98
CA ILE A 44 -1.70 0.35 -4.67
C ILE A 44 -2.18 -0.57 -5.81
N SER A 45 -2.39 -0.03 -7.01
CA SER A 45 -2.88 -0.84 -8.13
C SER A 45 -1.81 -1.68 -8.84
N ASN A 46 -0.53 -1.47 -8.49
CA ASN A 46 0.65 -1.97 -9.21
C ASN A 46 0.62 -1.71 -10.74
N ASN A 47 -0.19 -0.75 -11.20
CA ASN A 47 -0.43 -0.44 -12.61
C ASN A 47 -0.04 1.02 -12.90
N LYS A 48 1.11 1.18 -13.57
CA LYS A 48 1.69 2.47 -13.96
C LYS A 48 0.73 3.35 -14.76
N LEU A 49 -0.04 2.75 -15.68
CA LEU A 49 -0.98 3.49 -16.51
C LEU A 49 -2.17 3.98 -15.67
N LYS A 50 -2.70 3.15 -14.77
CA LYS A 50 -3.81 3.53 -13.87
C LYS A 50 -3.41 4.68 -12.97
N LEU A 51 -2.21 4.64 -12.37
CA LEU A 51 -1.69 5.75 -11.58
C LEU A 51 -1.54 7.03 -12.42
N HIS A 52 -0.94 6.92 -13.61
CA HIS A 52 -0.75 8.08 -14.47
C HIS A 52 -2.07 8.74 -14.88
N GLN A 53 -3.08 7.93 -15.21
CA GLN A 53 -4.42 8.41 -15.55
C GLN A 53 -5.12 9.06 -14.35
N ALA A 54 -4.97 8.49 -13.15
CA ALA A 54 -5.53 9.07 -11.93
C ALA A 54 -4.94 10.46 -11.66
N LEU A 55 -3.61 10.59 -11.71
CA LEU A 55 -2.91 11.87 -11.57
C LEU A 55 -3.37 12.90 -12.60
N LYS A 56 -3.46 12.50 -13.89
CA LYS A 56 -3.93 13.39 -14.96
C LYS A 56 -5.36 13.88 -14.76
N ARG A 57 -6.28 12.99 -14.33
CA ARG A 57 -7.67 13.35 -14.05
C ARG A 57 -7.81 14.27 -12.84
N SER A 58 -6.91 14.13 -11.87
CA SER A 58 -6.88 14.95 -10.67
C SER A 58 -6.14 16.28 -10.87
N GLY A 59 -5.42 16.47 -11.98
CA GLY A 59 -4.57 17.65 -12.18
C GLY A 59 -3.37 17.72 -11.22
N VAL A 60 -3.01 16.59 -10.60
CA VAL A 60 -1.94 16.49 -9.59
C VAL A 60 -0.70 15.90 -10.25
N SER A 61 0.47 16.50 -10.00
CA SER A 61 1.76 15.95 -10.43
C SER A 61 2.28 14.86 -9.49
N TYR A 62 3.19 14.01 -9.96
CA TYR A 62 3.85 13.01 -9.12
C TYR A 62 4.52 13.63 -7.88
N LYS A 63 5.13 14.81 -8.04
CA LYS A 63 5.79 15.53 -6.95
C LYS A 63 4.78 16.00 -5.90
N GLN A 64 3.70 16.68 -6.33
CA GLN A 64 2.64 17.14 -5.42
C GLN A 64 1.98 15.98 -4.67
N MET A 65 1.75 14.86 -5.36
CA MET A 65 1.21 13.66 -4.71
C MET A 65 2.20 13.13 -3.67
N GLN A 66 3.47 12.95 -4.03
CA GLN A 66 4.47 12.38 -3.13
C GLN A 66 4.73 13.24 -1.89
N GLU A 67 4.70 14.57 -2.03
CA GLU A 67 4.99 15.50 -0.94
C GLU A 67 3.76 15.85 -0.08
N GLY A 68 2.55 15.72 -0.64
CA GLY A 68 1.33 16.26 -0.03
C GLY A 68 0.21 15.25 0.22
N LEU A 69 0.28 14.04 -0.34
CA LEU A 69 -0.74 13.00 -0.13
C LEU A 69 -0.26 11.98 0.89
N VAL A 70 -1.10 11.67 1.86
CA VAL A 70 -0.88 10.58 2.82
C VAL A 70 -1.96 9.52 2.62
N CYS A 71 -1.54 8.29 2.35
CA CYS A 71 -2.42 7.15 2.17
C CYS A 71 -2.24 6.19 3.34
N ASN A 72 -3.31 5.97 4.12
CA ASN A 72 -3.29 5.15 5.33
C ASN A 72 -2.11 5.48 6.29
N GLY A 73 -1.85 6.78 6.48
CA GLY A 73 -0.77 7.26 7.35
C GLY A 73 0.63 7.24 6.73
N GLN A 74 0.80 6.85 5.47
CA GLN A 74 2.10 6.73 4.80
C GLN A 74 2.19 7.57 3.53
N ASP A 75 3.41 7.97 3.16
CA ASP A 75 3.64 8.60 1.85
C ASP A 75 3.39 7.60 0.70
N PRO A 76 3.12 8.07 -0.53
CA PRO A 76 2.72 7.21 -1.64
C PRO A 76 3.76 6.14 -2.05
N ILE A 77 5.06 6.41 -1.93
CA ILE A 77 6.11 5.40 -2.22
C ILE A 77 6.05 4.29 -1.16
N THR A 78 6.05 4.66 0.12
CA THR A 78 5.99 3.71 1.24
C THR A 78 4.70 2.89 1.19
N PHE A 79 3.56 3.54 0.98
CA PHE A 79 2.27 2.87 0.88
C PHE A 79 2.21 1.87 -0.28
N ALA A 80 2.76 2.23 -1.44
CA ALA A 80 2.87 1.30 -2.57
C ALA A 80 3.74 0.09 -2.24
N MET A 81 4.90 0.30 -1.62
CA MET A 81 5.83 -0.78 -1.25
C MET A 81 5.21 -1.76 -0.25
N LEU A 82 4.63 -1.25 0.83
CA LEU A 82 3.99 -2.11 1.84
C LEU A 82 2.77 -2.86 1.30
N SER A 83 2.15 -2.35 0.24
CA SER A 83 1.02 -2.99 -0.44
C SER A 83 1.44 -3.90 -1.61
N GLY A 84 2.73 -4.20 -1.79
CA GLY A 84 3.23 -5.04 -2.88
C GLY A 84 3.12 -4.42 -4.29
N SER A 85 2.98 -3.11 -4.37
CA SER A 85 2.83 -2.33 -5.61
C SER A 85 4.14 -1.69 -6.09
N GLU A 86 5.21 -2.48 -6.14
CA GLU A 86 6.58 -2.05 -6.46
C GLU A 86 6.67 -1.29 -7.80
N LYS A 87 5.92 -1.71 -8.83
CA LYS A 87 5.96 -1.02 -10.15
C LYS A 87 5.47 0.41 -10.02
N THR A 88 4.48 0.64 -9.17
CA THR A 88 3.98 1.97 -8.88
C THR A 88 4.99 2.75 -8.04
N ALA A 89 5.53 2.16 -6.96
CA ALA A 89 6.54 2.79 -6.11
C ALA A 89 7.75 3.27 -6.93
N HIS A 90 8.37 2.38 -7.73
CA HIS A 90 9.49 2.72 -8.59
C HIS A 90 9.14 3.75 -9.66
N MET A 91 7.90 3.76 -10.17
CA MET A 91 7.46 4.79 -11.11
C MET A 91 7.39 6.16 -10.42
N ILE A 92 6.84 6.22 -9.21
CA ILE A 92 6.76 7.47 -8.43
C ILE A 92 8.17 7.97 -8.16
N ALA A 93 9.05 7.13 -7.59
CA ALA A 93 10.45 7.42 -7.32
C ALA A 93 11.20 7.95 -8.56
N ALA A 94 11.07 7.29 -9.71
CA ALA A 94 11.70 7.74 -10.96
C ALA A 94 11.18 9.10 -11.44
N ARG A 95 9.90 9.42 -11.21
CA ARG A 95 9.28 10.69 -11.60
C ARG A 95 9.59 11.83 -10.62
N THR A 96 9.89 11.51 -9.37
CA THR A 96 10.24 12.49 -8.33
C THR A 96 11.74 12.61 -8.08
N LYS A 97 12.56 11.77 -8.75
CA LYS A 97 14.01 11.65 -8.51
C LYS A 97 14.35 11.28 -7.06
N LEU A 98 13.48 10.50 -6.44
CA LEU A 98 13.69 9.94 -5.12
C LEU A 98 14.18 8.50 -5.24
N ASP A 99 14.89 8.05 -4.21
CA ASP A 99 15.29 6.66 -4.06
C ASP A 99 14.31 5.95 -3.13
N VAL A 100 13.87 4.75 -3.50
CA VAL A 100 12.83 4.01 -2.76
C VAL A 100 13.35 3.59 -1.38
N ASP A 101 14.57 3.06 -1.31
CA ASP A 101 15.16 2.56 -0.07
C ASP A 101 15.37 3.70 0.94
N THR A 102 15.82 4.86 0.45
CA THR A 102 15.97 6.07 1.26
C THR A 102 14.63 6.55 1.83
N ILE A 103 13.53 6.42 1.08
CA ILE A 103 12.20 6.81 1.56
C ILE A 103 11.67 5.81 2.58
N LEU A 104 11.86 4.51 2.35
CA LEU A 104 11.47 3.47 3.29
C LEU A 104 12.24 3.57 4.61
N ALA A 105 13.54 3.90 4.58
CA ALA A 105 14.36 4.05 5.78
C ALA A 105 13.99 5.28 6.63
N LYS A 106 13.22 6.24 6.09
CA LYS A 106 12.78 7.45 6.80
C LYS A 106 11.45 7.27 7.53
N ASN A 107 10.68 6.25 7.19
CA ASN A 107 9.34 6.00 7.73
C ASN A 107 9.34 4.92 8.80
#